data_AF-A0A560J4S8-F1
#
_entry.id   AF-A0A560J4S8-F1
#
_cell.length_a   1.000
_cell.length_b   1.000
_cell.length_c   1.000
_cell.angle_alpha   90.00
_cell.angle_beta   90.00
_cell.angle_gamma   90.00
#
_symmetry.space_group_name_H-M   'P 1'
#
loop_
_entity.id
_entity.type
_entity.pdbx_description
1 polymer ?
#
loop_
_entity_poly.entity_id
_entity_poly.type
_entity_poly.pdbx_seq_one_letter_code
_entity_poly.pdbx_strand_id
1 'polypeptide(L)'
;MNVEASHHVDCSDIGPDGCYDYYYAYTIWCFSDGGPRVLMVRGYDDETAATLMAWENPDGTRDPVGAVDLFHPLVRQAMEHLRREGRSVQRLSRHGIVPATPIRGWARACVLGLGLLAMIFKSPSGPPGQQR
;
A
#
# COMPACT_ATOMS: atom_id res chain seq x y z
N MET A 1 -2.07 -0.32 18.32
CA MET A 1 -2.09 -1.15 17.11
C MET A 1 -1.83 -2.59 17.53
N ASN A 2 -2.72 -3.50 17.16
CA ASN A 2 -2.50 -4.95 17.21
C ASN A 2 -1.93 -5.42 15.87
N VAL A 3 -1.12 -6.48 15.90
CA VAL A 3 -0.61 -7.14 14.69
C VAL A 3 -0.80 -8.64 14.82
N GLU A 4 -1.47 -9.22 13.84
CA GLU A 4 -1.58 -10.67 13.67
C GLU A 4 -0.76 -11.06 12.45
N ALA A 5 0.17 -11.99 12.62
CA ALA A 5 1.00 -12.50 11.53
C ALA A 5 0.68 -13.97 11.31
N SER A 6 0.42 -14.34 10.06
CA SER A 6 0.22 -15.73 9.66
C SER A 6 1.20 -16.07 8.54
N HIS A 7 1.93 -17.16 8.70
CA HIS A 7 2.86 -17.66 7.71
C HIS A 7 2.16 -18.69 6.82
N HIS A 8 2.39 -18.58 5.51
CA HIS A 8 1.78 -19.39 4.47
C HIS A 8 2.87 -19.92 3.54
N VAL A 9 2.69 -21.17 3.11
CA VAL A 9 3.49 -21.81 2.07
C VAL A 9 2.54 -22.30 0.99
N ASP A 10 2.78 -21.88 -0.25
CA ASP A 10 2.10 -22.35 -1.45
C ASP A 10 3.14 -22.98 -2.37
N CYS A 11 3.12 -24.30 -2.44
CA CYS A 11 4.09 -25.09 -3.21
C CYS A 11 3.38 -26.21 -3.97
N SER A 12 4.03 -26.69 -5.03
CA SER A 12 3.59 -27.91 -5.72
C SER A 12 3.74 -29.13 -4.80
N ASP A 13 3.34 -30.30 -5.30
CA ASP A 13 3.85 -31.55 -4.75
C ASP A 13 5.37 -31.69 -5.01
N ILE A 14 6.03 -32.53 -4.23
CA ILE A 14 7.43 -32.88 -4.43
C ILE A 14 7.54 -33.82 -5.63
N GLY A 15 8.35 -33.43 -6.62
CA GLY A 15 8.62 -34.21 -7.81
C GLY A 15 9.51 -35.44 -7.56
N PRO A 16 9.69 -36.31 -8.57
CA PRO A 16 10.52 -37.51 -8.45
C PRO A 16 12.01 -37.22 -8.17
N ASP A 17 12.49 -36.02 -8.46
CA ASP A 17 13.84 -35.54 -8.18
C ASP A 17 14.00 -34.97 -6.76
N GLY A 18 12.92 -34.92 -5.97
CA GLY A 18 12.91 -34.36 -4.62
C GLY A 18 12.76 -32.83 -4.58
N CYS A 19 12.49 -32.18 -5.72
CA CYS A 19 12.29 -30.73 -5.81
C CYS A 19 10.81 -30.36 -5.92
N TYR A 20 10.47 -29.12 -5.55
CA TYR A 20 9.20 -28.51 -5.90
C TYR A 20 9.31 -27.82 -7.28
N ASP A 21 8.27 -27.91 -8.10
CA ASP A 21 8.15 -27.14 -9.35
C ASP A 21 7.96 -25.64 -9.05
N TYR A 22 7.27 -25.33 -7.95
CA TYR A 22 7.20 -23.98 -7.40
C TYR A 22 7.12 -24.01 -5.88
N TYR A 23 7.67 -22.98 -5.23
CA TYR A 23 7.66 -22.83 -3.79
C TYR A 23 7.57 -21.34 -3.43
N TYR A 24 6.44 -20.92 -2.87
CA TYR A 24 6.21 -19.56 -2.38
C TYR A 24 5.94 -19.56 -0.89
N ALA A 25 6.87 -19.00 -0.13
CA ALA A 25 6.72 -18.81 1.31
C ALA A 25 6.51 -17.31 1.59
N TYR A 26 5.46 -16.98 2.32
CA TYR A 26 5.12 -15.60 2.63
C TYR A 26 4.44 -15.45 3.98
N THR A 27 4.48 -14.23 4.50
CA THR A 27 3.76 -13.83 5.70
C THR A 27 2.69 -12.81 5.32
N ILE A 28 1.48 -12.99 5.86
CA ILE A 28 0.43 -11.98 5.86
C ILE A 28 0.34 -11.37 7.26
N TRP A 29 0.52 -10.06 7.33
CA TRP A 29 0.26 -9.26 8.52
C TRP A 29 -1.09 -8.56 8.41
N CYS A 30 -1.89 -8.69 9.45
CA CYS A 30 -3.15 -7.99 9.65
C CYS A 30 -2.98 -6.98 10.80
N PHE A 31 -3.07 -5.69 10.49
CA PHE A 31 -2.96 -4.61 11.47
C PHE A 31 -4.32 -4.02 11.79
N SER A 32 -4.60 -3.80 13.07
CA SER A 32 -5.82 -3.15 13.54
C SER A 32 -5.53 -2.17 14.70
N ASP A 33 -6.36 -1.15 14.86
CA ASP A 33 -6.25 -0.13 15.92
C ASP A 33 -7.56 0.08 16.71
N GLY A 34 -8.47 -0.89 16.65
CA GLY A 34 -9.81 -0.79 17.22
C GLY A 34 -10.83 -0.14 16.28
N GLY A 35 -10.39 0.35 15.11
CA GLY A 35 -11.27 0.76 14.02
C GLY A 35 -11.93 -0.42 13.30
N PRO A 36 -12.93 -0.15 12.44
CA PRO A 36 -13.71 -1.18 11.75
C PRO A 36 -12.97 -1.87 10.60
N ARG A 37 -11.83 -1.31 10.16
CA ARG A 37 -11.07 -1.83 9.01
C ARG A 37 -9.75 -2.42 9.47
N VAL A 38 -9.34 -3.49 8.80
CA VAL A 38 -8.04 -4.15 9.02
C VAL A 38 -7.14 -3.86 7.83
N LEU A 39 -5.90 -3.45 8.09
CA LEU A 39 -4.90 -3.26 7.05
C LEU A 39 -4.17 -4.58 6.81
N MET A 40 -4.24 -5.09 5.57
CA MET A 40 -3.54 -6.31 5.16
C MET A 40 -2.24 -5.97 4.44
N VAL A 41 -1.16 -6.61 4.86
CA VAL A 41 0.17 -6.50 4.25
C VAL A 41 0.72 -7.89 3.99
N ARG A 42 1.42 -8.09 2.86
CA ARG A 42 2.08 -9.36 2.53
C ARG A 42 3.54 -9.15 2.18
N GLY A 43 4.40 -10.06 2.59
CA GLY A 43 5.82 -10.08 2.22
C GLY A 43 6.28 -11.52 2.05
N TYR A 44 7.09 -11.76 1.03
CA TYR A 44 7.70 -13.06 0.77
C TYR A 44 8.93 -13.25 1.67
N ASP A 45 9.26 -14.50 1.99
CA ASP A 45 10.35 -14.79 2.93
C ASP A 45 11.72 -14.58 2.30
N ASP A 46 11.82 -14.75 0.98
CA ASP A 46 13.00 -14.50 0.16
C ASP A 46 13.15 -13.03 -0.29
N GLU A 47 12.16 -12.18 0.03
CA GLU A 47 12.17 -10.76 -0.31
C GLU A 47 12.16 -9.86 0.93
N THR A 48 12.90 -8.75 0.85
CA THR A 48 12.80 -7.70 1.89
C THR A 48 11.53 -6.86 1.78
N ALA A 49 10.80 -6.92 0.67
CA ALA A 49 9.67 -6.05 0.41
C ALA A 49 8.37 -6.57 1.04
N ALA A 50 7.69 -5.69 1.79
CA ALA A 50 6.33 -5.89 2.27
C ALA A 50 5.37 -4.98 1.50
N THR A 51 4.33 -5.56 0.92
CA THR A 51 3.36 -4.88 0.06
C THR A 51 2.06 -4.63 0.83
N LEU A 52 1.65 -3.37 0.94
CA LEU A 52 0.31 -2.98 1.39
C LEU A 52 -0.71 -3.48 0.37
N MET A 53 -1.50 -4.49 0.75
CA MET A 53 -2.39 -5.22 -0.16
C MET A 53 -3.74 -4.54 -0.26
N ALA A 54 -4.44 -4.42 0.87
CA ALA A 54 -5.80 -3.92 0.93
C ALA A 54 -6.19 -3.48 2.34
N TRP A 55 -7.26 -2.69 2.42
CA TRP A 55 -8.12 -2.57 3.58
C TRP A 55 -9.19 -3.65 3.51
N GLU A 56 -9.32 -4.47 4.55
CA GLU A 56 -10.45 -5.37 4.74
C GLU A 56 -11.53 -4.65 5.54
N ASN A 57 -12.75 -4.60 4.97
CA ASN A 57 -13.93 -4.00 5.57
C ASN A 57 -14.69 -5.01 6.46
N PRO A 58 -15.56 -4.56 7.37
CA PRO A 58 -16.36 -5.45 8.22
C PRO A 58 -17.22 -6.47 7.46
N ASP A 59 -17.61 -6.15 6.23
CA ASP A 59 -18.40 -7.03 5.35
C ASP A 59 -17.54 -8.02 4.55
N GLY A 60 -16.22 -8.06 4.80
CA GLY A 60 -15.26 -8.92 4.12
C GLY A 60 -14.81 -8.41 2.75
N THR A 61 -15.32 -7.26 2.29
CA THR A 61 -14.84 -6.65 1.04
C THR A 61 -13.44 -6.04 1.22
N ARG A 62 -12.71 -5.89 0.12
CA ARG A 62 -11.34 -5.40 0.13
C ARG A 62 -11.16 -4.16 -0.77
N ASP A 63 -10.76 -3.06 -0.15
CA ASP A 63 -10.45 -1.81 -0.84
C ASP A 63 -8.93 -1.68 -1.04
N PRO A 64 -8.44 -1.21 -2.21
CA PRO A 64 -7.02 -0.96 -2.41
C PRO A 64 -6.46 0.09 -1.45
N VAL A 65 -5.21 -0.06 -1.01
CA VAL A 65 -4.52 0.97 -0.23
C VAL A 65 -4.02 2.08 -1.15
N GLY A 66 -4.70 3.21 -1.12
CA GLY A 66 -4.42 4.38 -1.94
C GLY A 66 -3.25 5.22 -1.43
N ALA A 67 -2.84 6.22 -2.23
CA ALA A 67 -1.79 7.15 -1.85
C ALA A 67 -2.18 8.03 -0.64
N VAL A 68 -3.47 8.37 -0.51
CA VAL A 68 -4.00 9.16 0.61
C VAL A 68 -3.94 8.36 1.92
N ASP A 69 -4.12 7.04 1.85
CA ASP A 69 -4.09 6.16 3.03
C ASP A 69 -2.70 6.09 3.66
N LEU A 70 -1.64 6.47 2.95
CA LEU A 70 -0.29 6.58 3.53
C LEU A 70 -0.19 7.61 4.67
N PHE A 71 -1.17 8.50 4.78
CA PHE A 71 -1.29 9.44 5.91
C PHE A 71 -2.12 8.87 7.07
N HIS A 72 -2.81 7.74 6.90
CA HIS A 72 -3.61 7.11 7.94
C HIS A 72 -2.72 6.65 9.11
N PRO A 73 -3.09 6.90 10.38
CA PRO A 73 -2.28 6.53 11.54
C PRO A 73 -1.90 5.04 11.57
N LEU A 74 -2.84 4.14 11.32
CA LEU A 74 -2.59 2.69 11.25
C LEU A 74 -1.59 2.31 10.16
N VAL A 75 -1.70 2.88 8.96
CA VAL A 75 -0.76 2.60 7.86
C VAL A 75 0.63 3.07 8.21
N ARG A 76 0.77 4.24 8.85
CA ARG A 76 2.06 4.75 9.31
C ARG A 76 2.70 3.85 10.38
N GLN A 77 1.92 3.42 11.36
CA GLN A 77 2.38 2.52 12.42
C GLN A 77 2.78 1.14 11.86
N ALA A 78 2.00 0.60 10.92
CA ALA A 78 2.30 -0.65 10.24
C ALA A 78 3.60 -0.54 9.42
N MET A 79 3.75 0.53 8.62
CA MET A 79 4.99 0.77 7.87
C MET A 79 6.21 0.90 8.78
N GLU A 80 6.07 1.54 9.94
CA GLU A 80 7.15 1.67 10.91
C GLU A 80 7.50 0.35 11.59
N HIS A 81 6.48 -0.45 11.94
CA HIS A 81 6.68 -1.79 12.48
C HIS A 81 7.45 -2.68 11.50
N LEU A 82 7.02 -2.75 10.24
CA LEU A 82 7.68 -3.54 9.21
C LEU A 82 9.13 -3.08 8.95
N ARG A 83 9.38 -1.76 8.94
CA ARG A 83 10.76 -1.24 8.82
C ARG A 83 11.64 -1.62 10.00
N ARG A 84 11.09 -1.66 11.22
CA ARG A 84 11.83 -2.15 12.40
C ARG A 84 12.17 -3.64 12.30
N GLU A 85 11.36 -4.41 11.58
CA GLU A 85 11.64 -5.81 11.23
C GLU A 85 12.58 -5.95 10.01
N GLY A 86 13.13 -4.84 9.49
CA GLY A 86 14.05 -4.85 8.36
C GLY A 86 13.39 -4.93 6.98
N ARG A 87 12.05 -4.78 6.89
CA ARG A 87 11.32 -4.81 5.63
C ARG A 87 11.31 -3.42 4.97
N SER A 88 11.46 -3.39 3.64
CA SER A 88 11.05 -2.23 2.84
C SER A 88 9.54 -2.27 2.62
N VAL A 89 8.88 -1.12 2.41
CA VAL A 89 7.42 -1.10 2.25
C VAL A 89 7.01 -0.48 0.92
N GLN A 90 6.17 -1.20 0.19
CA GLN A 90 5.61 -0.84 -1.11
C GLN A 90 4.09 -0.98 -1.11
N ARG A 91 3.43 -0.51 -2.15
CA ARG A 91 1.98 -0.61 -2.31
C ARG A 91 1.62 -0.88 -3.77
N LEU A 92 0.42 -1.41 -3.96
CA LEU A 92 -0.18 -1.55 -5.28
C LEU A 92 -0.66 -0.17 -5.79
N SER A 93 -0.48 0.06 -7.09
CA SER A 93 -1.02 1.19 -7.81
C SER A 93 -1.55 0.75 -9.17
N ARG A 94 -2.33 1.61 -9.83
CA ARG A 94 -2.81 1.35 -11.21
C ARG A 94 -1.68 1.12 -12.22
N HIS A 95 -0.45 1.51 -11.89
CA HIS A 95 0.73 1.42 -12.74
C HIS A 95 1.71 0.34 -12.29
N GLY A 96 1.30 -0.53 -11.36
CA GLY A 96 2.15 -1.55 -10.75
C GLY A 96 2.58 -1.22 -9.32
N ILE A 97 3.61 -1.91 -8.86
CA ILE A 97 4.14 -1.80 -7.50
C ILE A 97 4.99 -0.53 -7.37
N VAL A 98 4.70 0.29 -6.36
CA VAL A 98 5.43 1.54 -6.09
C VAL A 98 5.82 1.65 -4.61
N PRO A 99 6.90 2.38 -4.27
CA PRO A 99 7.26 2.61 -2.88
C PRO A 99 6.13 3.25 -2.07
N ALA A 100 5.95 2.82 -0.81
CA ALA A 100 4.98 3.41 0.11
C ALA A 100 5.54 4.67 0.78
N THR A 101 5.93 5.66 -0.04
CA THR A 101 6.43 6.96 0.42
C THR A 101 5.33 8.01 0.37
N PRO A 102 4.98 8.66 1.50
CA PRO A 102 4.08 9.80 1.48
C PRO A 102 4.68 10.93 0.63
N ILE A 103 3.99 11.36 -0.42
CA ILE A 103 4.47 12.46 -1.28
C ILE A 103 4.38 13.77 -0.48
N ARG A 104 5.53 14.35 -0.11
CA ARG A 104 5.65 15.57 0.72
C ARG A 104 4.88 16.79 0.19
N GLY A 105 4.56 16.85 -1.11
CA GLY A 105 3.80 17.94 -1.71
C GLY A 105 2.37 18.10 -1.19
N TRP A 106 1.76 17.03 -0.67
CA TRP A 106 0.36 17.00 -0.20
C TRP A 106 0.22 17.29 1.30
N ALA A 107 1.32 17.15 2.06
CA ALA A 107 1.33 17.41 3.51
C ALA A 107 1.00 18.88 3.85
N ARG A 108 1.21 19.83 2.92
CA ARG A 108 0.78 21.21 3.09
C ARG A 108 -0.73 21.43 2.90
N ALA A 109 -1.41 20.58 2.13
CA ALA A 109 -2.84 20.75 1.85
C ALA A 109 -3.72 20.24 3.01
N CYS A 110 -3.36 19.10 3.62
CA CYS A 110 -4.15 18.53 4.72
C CYS A 110 -3.96 19.26 6.05
N VAL A 111 -2.83 19.95 6.28
CA VAL A 111 -2.57 20.71 7.51
C VAL A 111 -3.30 22.07 7.51
N LEU A 112 -3.75 22.56 6.35
CA LEU A 112 -4.37 23.90 6.23
C LEU A 112 -5.91 23.89 6.16
N GLY A 113 -6.58 22.75 6.38
CA GLY A 113 -8.06 22.73 6.45
C GLY A 113 -8.76 23.25 5.18
N LEU A 114 -8.10 23.17 4.02
CA LEU A 114 -8.73 23.52 2.75
C LEU A 114 -9.49 22.30 2.25
N GLY A 115 -10.81 22.39 2.38
CA GLY A 115 -11.77 21.42 1.91
C GLY A 115 -11.57 21.06 0.44
N LEU A 116 -12.00 19.85 0.16
CA LEU A 116 -12.20 19.26 -1.15
C LEU A 116 -12.91 20.24 -2.10
N LEU A 117 -12.19 20.97 -2.96
CA LEU A 117 -12.80 21.61 -4.13
C LEU A 117 -11.78 21.92 -5.22
N ALA A 118 -12.01 21.29 -6.39
CA ALA A 118 -11.59 21.71 -7.73
C ALA A 118 -10.05 21.69 -8.01
N MET A 119 -9.56 21.19 -9.13
CA MET A 119 -10.01 21.52 -10.47
C MET A 119 -9.67 20.43 -11.49
N ILE A 120 -10.71 20.04 -12.23
CA ILE A 120 -10.62 19.66 -13.64
C ILE A 120 -9.98 20.85 -14.37
N PHE A 121 -8.80 20.67 -14.97
CA PHE A 121 -8.31 21.61 -15.98
C PHE A 121 -8.24 20.89 -17.34
N LYS A 122 -9.35 21.04 -18.06
CA LYS A 122 -9.42 21.02 -19.51
C LYS A 122 -8.61 22.23 -20.00
N SER A 123 -7.53 22.01 -20.75
CA SER A 123 -6.75 23.10 -21.35
C SER A 123 -7.58 23.88 -22.37
N PRO A 124 -7.69 25.23 -22.26
CA PRO A 124 -8.06 26.07 -23.38
C PRO A 124 -6.82 26.78 -23.94
N SER A 125 -6.67 26.69 -25.26
CA SER A 125 -6.19 27.72 -26.21
C SER A 125 -5.16 28.76 -25.72
N GLY A 126 -4.03 28.78 -26.42
CA GLY A 126 -2.87 29.67 -26.21
C GLY A 126 -3.11 31.18 -26.34
N PRO A 127 -2.04 31.98 -26.11
CA PRO A 127 -2.16 33.40 -25.78
C PRO A 127 -2.42 34.31 -26.99
N PRO A 128 -3.01 35.50 -26.78
CA PRO A 128 -3.27 36.47 -27.83
C PRO A 128 -2.05 37.35 -28.12
N GLY A 129 -1.78 37.53 -29.41
CA GLY A 129 -1.32 38.76 -30.09
C GLY A 129 -0.11 39.55 -29.56
N GLN A 130 0.82 39.85 -30.49
CA GLN A 130 1.40 41.19 -30.52
C GLN A 130 1.50 41.68 -31.97
N GLN A 131 0.86 42.83 -32.22
CA GLN A 131 0.95 43.63 -33.43
C GLN A 131 2.38 44.15 -33.64
N ARG A 132 2.85 44.12 -34.89
CA ARG A 132 3.43 45.27 -35.60
C ARG A 132 3.43 44.98 -37.10
#